data_AF-A0A943WP08-F1
#
_entry.id   AF-A0A943WP08-F1
#
_cell.length_a   1.000
_cell.length_b   1.000
_cell.length_c   1.000
_cell.angle_alpha   90.00
_cell.angle_beta   90.00
_cell.angle_gamma   90.00
#
_symmetry.space_group_name_H-M   'P 1'
#
loop_
_entity.id
_entity.type
_entity.pdbx_description
1 polymer ?
#
loop_
_entity_poly.entity_id
_entity_poly.type
_entity_poly.pdbx_seq_one_letter_code
_entity_poly.pdbx_strand_id
1 'polypeptide(L)'
;MNIREFREDLEINTLSPFATKSKYSAGRKKDENPCEIRTCFQRDRDRIVHSKSFRRLMHKTQVFISPEGDHYRTRLTHTMEVAQIARTIARALNLSEDLTEAIALGHDLGHTPYGHVGERAL
;
A
#
# COMPACT_ATOMS: atom_id res chain seq x y z
N MET A 1 24.69 10.72 -9.50
CA MET A 1 23.25 10.79 -9.20
C MET A 1 22.57 9.63 -9.91
N ASN A 2 21.99 8.70 -9.16
CA ASN A 2 21.21 7.59 -9.72
C ASN A 2 19.72 7.96 -9.89
N ILE A 3 18.93 7.05 -10.48
CA ILE A 3 17.50 7.30 -10.76
C ILE A 3 16.69 7.51 -9.47
N ARG A 4 17.00 6.75 -8.42
CA ARG A 4 16.35 6.93 -7.11
C ARG A 4 16.61 8.33 -6.55
N GLU A 5 17.87 8.77 -6.53
CA GLU A 5 18.26 10.09 -6.00
C GLU A 5 17.57 11.22 -6.75
N PHE A 6 17.49 11.11 -8.08
CA PHE A 6 16.74 12.07 -8.90
C PHE A 6 15.25 12.14 -8.51
N ARG A 7 14.61 10.99 -8.25
CA ARG A 7 13.22 10.95 -7.77
C ARG A 7 13.06 11.53 -6.37
N GLU A 8 13.97 11.21 -5.45
CA GLU A 8 13.99 11.75 -4.09
C GLU A 8 14.11 13.29 -4.12
N ASP A 9 14.94 13.84 -5.00
CA ASP A 9 15.08 15.29 -5.18
C ASP A 9 13.84 15.91 -5.84
N LEU A 10 13.21 15.22 -6.80
CA LEU A 10 11.93 15.67 -7.36
C LEU A 10 10.84 15.74 -6.29
N GLU A 11 10.74 14.75 -5.40
CA GLU A 11 9.79 14.76 -4.29
C GLU A 11 9.99 15.96 -3.35
N ILE A 12 11.24 16.35 -3.10
CA ILE A 12 11.55 17.53 -2.28
C ILE A 12 11.03 18.81 -2.92
N ASN A 13 11.19 18.94 -4.23
CA ASN A 13 10.89 20.17 -4.96
C ASN A 13 9.42 20.30 -5.36
N THR A 14 8.70 19.19 -5.49
CA THR A 14 7.33 19.16 -6.06
C THR A 14 6.23 18.78 -5.08
N LEU A 15 6.52 17.98 -4.05
CA LEU A 15 5.51 17.60 -3.08
C LEU A 15 5.24 18.74 -2.08
N SER A 16 4.05 18.72 -1.51
CA SER A 16 3.64 19.61 -0.42
C SER A 16 4.69 19.66 0.69
N PRO A 17 4.88 20.82 1.35
CA PRO A 17 5.72 20.91 2.56
C PRO A 17 5.33 19.89 3.64
N PHE A 18 4.04 19.56 3.72
CA PHE A 18 3.49 18.60 4.67
C PHE A 18 3.58 17.13 4.21
N ALA A 19 4.01 16.88 2.97
CA ALA A 19 4.17 15.51 2.48
C ALA A 19 5.40 14.84 3.09
N THR A 20 5.23 13.60 3.53
CA THR A 20 6.35 12.70 3.83
C THR A 20 7.13 12.40 2.54
N LYS A 21 8.43 12.69 2.56
CA LYS A 21 9.34 12.49 1.42
C LYS A 21 10.22 11.27 1.66
N SER A 22 10.43 10.47 0.63
CA SER A 22 11.16 9.20 0.74
C SER A 22 12.61 9.36 1.21
N LYS A 23 13.26 10.47 0.83
CA LYS A 23 14.61 10.85 1.28
C LYS A 23 14.73 11.02 2.80
N TYR A 24 13.64 11.43 3.47
CA TYR A 24 13.60 11.69 4.91
C TYR A 24 12.92 10.56 5.69
N SER A 25 12.82 9.37 5.11
CA SER A 25 12.33 8.19 5.81
C SER A 25 13.20 7.86 7.02
N ALA A 26 12.57 7.39 8.10
CA ALA A 26 13.29 6.87 9.27
C ALA A 26 14.06 5.56 8.99
N GLY A 27 13.94 5.02 7.77
CA GLY A 27 14.65 3.82 7.34
C GLY A 27 13.95 2.52 7.75
N ARG A 28 14.69 1.41 7.69
CA ARG A 28 14.20 0.06 7.98
C ARG A 28 14.81 -0.46 9.27
N LYS A 29 14.11 -1.37 9.96
CA LYS A 29 14.65 -2.03 11.16
C LYS A 29 15.95 -2.79 10.89
N LYS A 30 16.05 -3.43 9.73
CA LYS A 30 17.27 -4.06 9.25
C LYS A 30 17.87 -3.17 8.17
N ASP A 31 19.15 -2.87 8.30
CA ASP A 31 19.86 -2.10 7.28
C ASP A 31 19.87 -2.84 5.95
N GLU A 32 19.63 -2.11 4.88
CA GLU A 32 19.54 -2.63 3.52
C GLU A 32 20.08 -1.58 2.56
N ASN A 33 20.95 -2.00 1.64
CA ASN A 33 21.44 -1.11 0.59
C ASN A 33 20.26 -0.50 -0.18
N PRO A 34 20.25 0.83 -0.40
CA PRO A 34 19.25 1.48 -1.22
C PRO A 34 19.22 0.93 -2.64
N CYS A 35 18.05 0.98 -3.30
CA CYS A 35 17.95 0.57 -4.70
C CYS A 35 18.40 1.73 -5.59
N GLU A 36 19.08 1.47 -6.69
CA GLU A 36 19.52 2.56 -7.60
C GLU A 36 18.37 3.20 -8.39
N ILE A 37 17.20 2.54 -8.43
CA ILE A 37 16.06 2.91 -9.28
C ILE A 37 14.83 3.35 -8.48
N ARG A 38 14.51 2.62 -7.41
CA ARG A 38 13.26 2.77 -6.65
C ARG A 38 13.48 3.48 -5.32
N THR A 39 12.58 4.40 -4.99
CA THR A 39 12.52 5.00 -3.65
C THR A 39 12.17 3.96 -2.58
N CYS A 40 12.36 4.29 -1.30
CA CYS A 40 12.06 3.36 -0.21
C CYS A 40 10.58 2.94 -0.20
N PHE A 41 9.65 3.87 -0.49
CA PHE A 41 8.21 3.61 -0.53
C PHE A 41 7.78 2.79 -1.75
N GLN A 42 8.40 3.01 -2.92
CA GLN A 42 8.20 2.14 -4.09
C GLN A 42 8.60 0.70 -3.79
N ARG A 43 9.72 0.50 -3.08
CA ARG A 43 10.14 -0.84 -2.65
C ARG A 43 9.14 -1.46 -1.67
N ASP A 44 8.55 -0.68 -0.77
CA ASP A 44 7.55 -1.16 0.18
C ASP A 44 6.28 -1.62 -0.52
N ARG A 45 5.76 -0.79 -1.42
CA ARG A 45 4.63 -1.17 -2.28
C ARG A 45 4.87 -2.49 -2.99
N ASP A 46 6.02 -2.62 -3.67
CA ASP A 46 6.33 -3.81 -4.45
C ASP A 46 6.43 -5.07 -3.56
N ARG A 47 7.01 -4.95 -2.36
CA ARG A 47 7.08 -6.04 -1.37
C ARG A 47 5.70 -6.47 -0.90
N ILE A 48 4.81 -5.52 -0.63
CA ILE A 48 3.43 -5.78 -0.22
C ILE A 48 2.70 -6.58 -1.31
N VAL A 49 2.73 -6.09 -2.55
CA VAL A 49 2.06 -6.74 -3.69
C VAL A 49 2.54 -8.18 -3.91
N HIS A 50 3.85 -8.43 -3.77
CA HIS A 50 4.43 -9.77 -3.98
C HIS A 50 4.30 -10.71 -2.76
N SER A 51 3.82 -10.22 -1.62
CA SER A 51 3.68 -11.01 -0.41
C SER A 51 2.65 -12.14 -0.56
N LYS A 52 2.85 -13.23 0.18
CA LYS A 52 1.84 -14.32 0.26
C LYS A 52 0.53 -13.81 0.88
N SER A 53 0.62 -12.90 1.85
CA SER A 53 -0.54 -12.33 2.54
C SER A 53 -1.42 -11.51 1.60
N PHE A 54 -0.83 -10.69 0.72
CA PHE A 54 -1.57 -9.92 -0.28
C PHE A 54 -2.28 -10.83 -1.28
N ARG A 55 -1.59 -11.86 -1.80
CA ARG A 55 -2.20 -12.86 -2.69
C ARG A 55 -3.41 -13.56 -2.07
N ARG A 56 -3.38 -13.83 -0.76
CA ARG A 56 -4.51 -14.46 -0.04
C ARG A 56 -5.75 -13.57 0.03
N LEU A 57 -5.65 -12.26 -0.15
CA LEU A 57 -6.81 -11.36 -0.15
C LEU A 57 -7.81 -11.69 -1.26
N MET A 58 -7.35 -12.30 -2.36
CA MET A 58 -8.21 -12.79 -3.44
C MET A 58 -9.24 -13.82 -2.96
N HIS A 59 -8.88 -14.61 -1.96
CA HIS A 59 -9.71 -15.70 -1.43
C HIS A 59 -10.39 -15.34 -0.11
N LYS A 60 -10.35 -14.06 0.30
CA LYS A 60 -11.06 -13.56 1.48
C LYS A 60 -12.21 -12.67 1.05
N THR A 61 -13.43 -13.01 1.46
CA THR A 61 -14.60 -12.17 1.21
C THR A 61 -14.56 -10.92 2.07
N GLN A 62 -15.05 -9.82 1.51
CA GLN A 62 -15.39 -8.62 2.26
C GLN A 62 -16.88 -8.73 2.63
N VAL A 63 -17.18 -8.93 3.92
CA VAL A 63 -18.52 -8.85 4.54
C VAL A 63 -19.55 -9.94 4.17
N PHE A 64 -19.47 -10.62 3.03
CA PHE A 64 -20.50 -11.61 2.65
C PHE A 64 -20.07 -13.07 2.88
N ILE A 65 -20.83 -13.77 3.73
CA ILE A 65 -20.86 -15.22 3.88
C ILE A 65 -22.08 -15.68 3.06
N SER A 66 -21.88 -16.11 1.81
CA SER A 66 -22.92 -16.69 0.93
C SER A 66 -24.00 -15.75 0.38
N PRO A 67 -23.84 -15.25 -0.87
CA PRO A 67 -25.01 -14.91 -1.67
C PRO A 67 -24.95 -15.51 -3.10
N GLU A 68 -26.12 -15.67 -3.73
CA GLU A 68 -26.31 -16.17 -5.10
C GLU A 68 -25.96 -15.06 -6.13
N GLY A 69 -24.85 -15.18 -6.88
CA GLY A 69 -24.46 -14.22 -7.94
C GLY A 69 -22.95 -14.11 -8.23
N ASP A 70 -22.56 -13.42 -9.31
CA ASP A 70 -21.19 -13.49 -9.89
C ASP A 70 -20.26 -12.28 -9.64
N HIS A 71 -20.65 -11.28 -8.83
CA HIS A 71 -19.91 -10.00 -8.71
C HIS A 71 -19.61 -9.56 -7.26
N TYR A 72 -19.05 -10.43 -6.43
CA TYR A 72 -18.72 -10.08 -5.04
C TYR A 72 -17.37 -9.38 -4.89
N ARG A 73 -17.32 -8.46 -3.93
CA ARG A 73 -16.09 -7.82 -3.49
C ARG A 73 -15.29 -8.77 -2.61
N THR A 74 -14.08 -9.09 -3.05
CA THR A 74 -13.05 -9.71 -2.22
C THR A 74 -12.30 -8.61 -1.48
N ARG A 75 -11.54 -8.97 -0.46
CA ARG A 75 -10.62 -8.03 0.18
C ARG A 75 -9.59 -7.48 -0.80
N LEU A 76 -9.22 -8.25 -1.82
CA LEU A 76 -8.35 -7.77 -2.88
C LEU A 76 -9.01 -6.66 -3.69
N THR A 77 -10.25 -6.84 -4.16
CA THR A 77 -10.92 -5.80 -4.95
C THR A 77 -11.22 -4.57 -4.12
N HIS A 78 -11.60 -4.73 -2.86
CA HIS A 78 -11.70 -3.62 -1.90
C HIS A 78 -10.37 -2.86 -1.74
N THR A 79 -9.28 -3.59 -1.51
CA THR A 79 -7.94 -3.01 -1.33
C THR A 79 -7.49 -2.22 -2.58
N MET A 80 -7.81 -2.71 -3.78
CA MET A 80 -7.53 -1.99 -5.03
C MET A 80 -8.34 -0.69 -5.16
N GLU A 81 -9.61 -0.68 -4.74
CA GLU A 81 -10.44 0.53 -4.71
C GLU A 81 -9.94 1.56 -3.70
N VAL A 82 -9.58 1.11 -2.49
CA VAL A 82 -8.99 1.97 -1.46
C VAL A 82 -7.70 2.59 -1.98
N ALA A 83 -6.82 1.80 -2.62
CA ALA A 83 -5.59 2.31 -3.21
C ALA A 83 -5.84 3.36 -4.30
N GLN A 84 -6.81 3.14 -5.18
CA GLN A 84 -7.16 4.08 -6.26
C GLN A 84 -7.72 5.40 -5.72
N ILE A 85 -8.63 5.36 -4.75
CA ILE A 85 -9.19 6.56 -4.12
C ILE A 85 -8.11 7.30 -3.33
N ALA A 86 -7.33 6.58 -2.51
CA ALA A 86 -6.28 7.18 -1.68
C ALA A 86 -5.22 7.90 -2.53
N ARG A 87 -4.82 7.31 -3.66
CA ARG A 87 -3.90 7.97 -4.60
C ARG A 87 -4.49 9.21 -5.26
N THR A 88 -5.78 9.19 -5.58
CA THR A 88 -6.48 10.37 -6.13
C THR A 88 -6.42 11.52 -5.14
N ILE A 89 -6.70 11.25 -3.87
CA ILE A 89 -6.62 12.24 -2.78
C ILE A 89 -5.18 12.72 -2.59
N ALA A 90 -4.20 11.80 -2.54
CA ALA A 90 -2.79 12.14 -2.37
C ALA A 90 -2.29 13.05 -3.50
N ARG A 91 -2.64 12.74 -4.76
CA ARG A 91 -2.28 13.56 -5.91
C ARG A 91 -2.88 14.96 -5.84
N ALA A 92 -4.17 15.07 -5.51
CA ALA A 92 -4.85 16.36 -5.38
C ALA A 92 -4.22 17.27 -4.30
N LEU A 93 -3.61 16.67 -3.27
CA LEU A 93 -2.96 17.37 -2.17
C LEU A 93 -1.43 17.46 -2.30
N ASN A 94 -0.86 17.03 -3.43
CA ASN A 94 0.60 16.93 -3.63
C ASN A 94 1.32 16.13 -2.51
N LEU A 95 0.72 15.04 -2.06
CA LEU A 95 1.30 14.09 -1.10
C LEU A 95 2.02 12.95 -1.83
N SER A 96 2.81 12.15 -1.11
CA SER A 96 3.50 10.98 -1.69
C SER A 96 2.48 9.90 -2.10
N GLU A 97 2.26 9.75 -3.42
CA GLU A 97 1.41 8.69 -3.97
C GLU A 97 1.96 7.30 -3.64
N ASP A 98 3.28 7.09 -3.72
CA ASP A 98 3.90 5.78 -3.49
C ASP A 98 3.76 5.34 -2.03
N LEU A 99 3.93 6.23 -1.06
CA LEU A 99 3.67 5.92 0.36
C LEU A 99 2.19 5.62 0.61
N THR A 100 1.30 6.46 0.06
CA THR A 100 -0.14 6.30 0.21
C THR A 100 -0.61 4.96 -0.35
N GLU A 101 -0.14 4.60 -1.54
CA GLU A 101 -0.45 3.32 -2.18
C GLU A 101 0.10 2.14 -1.38
N ALA A 102 1.34 2.22 -0.87
CA ALA A 102 1.90 1.17 -0.04
C ALA A 102 1.05 0.94 1.23
N ILE A 103 0.64 1.99 1.92
CA ILE A 103 -0.24 1.89 3.10
C ILE A 103 -1.58 1.28 2.73
N ALA A 104 -2.22 1.80 1.66
CA ALA A 104 -3.51 1.30 1.20
C ALA A 104 -3.47 -0.18 0.81
N LEU A 105 -2.41 -0.65 0.15
CA LEU A 105 -2.27 -2.07 -0.20
C LEU A 105 -1.95 -2.95 1.01
N GLY A 106 -1.29 -2.38 2.03
CA GLY A 106 -0.85 -3.09 3.23
C GLY A 106 -1.88 -3.15 4.36
N HIS A 107 -2.86 -2.25 4.38
CA HIS A 107 -3.74 -2.06 5.54
C HIS A 107 -4.52 -3.32 5.93
N ASP A 108 -4.90 -4.12 4.92
CA ASP A 108 -5.84 -5.21 5.08
C ASP A 108 -5.18 -6.60 5.18
N LEU A 109 -3.85 -6.66 5.22
CA LEU A 109 -3.09 -7.92 5.22
C LEU A 109 -3.33 -8.81 6.46
N GLY A 110 -3.61 -8.19 7.61
CA GLY A 110 -3.71 -8.86 8.92
C GLY A 110 -5.05 -9.53 9.21
N HIS A 111 -6.08 -9.29 8.39
CA HIS A 111 -7.43 -9.75 8.72
C HIS A 111 -7.54 -11.27 8.80
N THR A 112 -8.22 -11.76 9.83
CA THR A 112 -8.49 -13.18 10.05
C THR A 112 -9.41 -13.76 8.96
N PRO A 113 -9.46 -15.09 8.79
CA PRO A 113 -10.55 -15.74 8.07
C PRO A 113 -11.90 -15.27 8.64
N TYR A 114 -12.95 -15.17 7.80
CA TYR A 114 -14.29 -14.74 8.19
C TYR A 114 -14.41 -13.30 8.74
N GLY A 115 -13.40 -12.45 8.55
CA GLY A 115 -13.43 -11.04 8.97
C GLY A 115 -13.67 -10.88 10.47
N HIS A 116 -14.55 -9.95 10.87
CA HIS A 116 -14.81 -9.63 12.27
C HIS A 116 -15.26 -10.84 13.11
N VAL A 117 -15.89 -11.85 12.50
CA VAL A 117 -16.28 -13.07 13.22
C VAL A 117 -15.04 -13.88 13.62
N GLY A 118 -14.04 -13.97 12.75
CA GLY A 118 -12.77 -14.61 13.06
C GLY A 118 -11.92 -13.81 14.05
N GLU A 119 -11.99 -12.47 14.03
CA GLU A 119 -11.28 -11.62 14.99
C GLU A 119 -11.83 -11.78 16.41
N ARG A 120 -13.14 -11.95 16.57
CA ARG A 120 -13.78 -12.11 17.89
C ARG A 120 -13.64 -13.52 18.47
N ALA A 121 -13.34 -14.52 17.65
CA ALA A 121 -13.24 -15.92 18.07
C ALA A 121 -11.85 -16.31 18.59
N LEU A 122 -10.84 -15.45 18.37
CA LEU A 122 -9.46 -15.60 18.85
C LEU A 122 -9.21 -14.67 20.05
#